data_AF-A0A3D3PF45-F1
#
_entry.id   AF-A0A3D3PF45-F1
#
_cell.length_a   1.000
_cell.length_b   1.000
_cell.length_c   1.000
_cell.angle_alpha   90.00
_cell.angle_beta   90.00
_cell.angle_gamma   90.00
#
_symmetry.space_group_name_H-M   'P 1'
#
loop_
_entity.id
_entity.type
_entity.pdbx_description
1 polymer ?
#
loop_
_entity_poly.entity_id
_entity_poly.type
_entity_poly.pdbx_seq_one_letter_code
_entity_poly.pdbx_strand_id
1 'polypeptide(L)'
;MTGIIVNDIVQNIISVPLAICGIALGLVVGFTVGYLSNINWHPETEKVVASMDRTGIIILVLYLSFSFSRKWIFGHWIHGPALTAFCFCIASGVMFGRLFSTRHQIKDILKEKGHID
;
A
#
# COMPACT_ATOMS: atom_id res chain seq x y z
N MET A 1 1.55 8.13 -9.34
CA MET A 1 0.47 7.17 -9.66
C MET A 1 -0.90 7.84 -9.72
N THR A 2 -1.25 8.71 -8.77
CA THR A 2 -2.52 9.47 -8.74
C THR A 2 -2.83 10.24 -10.03
N GLY A 3 -1.85 10.88 -10.68
CA GLY A 3 -2.07 11.59 -11.94
C GLY A 3 -2.48 10.69 -13.11
N ILE A 4 -2.00 9.44 -13.16
CA ILE A 4 -2.39 8.46 -14.19
C ILE A 4 -3.83 8.00 -13.96
N ILE A 5 -4.22 7.78 -12.70
CA ILE A 5 -5.59 7.39 -12.32
C ILE A 5 -6.60 8.48 -12.70
N VAL A 6 -6.25 9.76 -12.48
CA VAL A 6 -7.11 10.88 -12.88
C VAL A 6 -7.30 10.89 -14.40
N ASN A 7 -6.23 10.65 -15.17
CA ASN A 7 -6.32 10.56 -16.63
C ASN A 7 -7.18 9.36 -17.08
N ASP A 8 -7.04 8.18 -16.47
CA ASP A 8 -7.87 7.01 -16.77
C ASP A 8 -9.37 7.23 -16.46
N ILE A 9 -9.69 7.98 -15.40
CA ILE A 9 -11.07 8.35 -15.05
C ILE A 9 -11.63 9.35 -16.08
N VAL A 10 -10.84 10.34 -16.49
CA VAL A 10 -11.23 11.32 -17.52
C VAL A 10 -11.48 10.65 -18.87
N GLN A 11 -10.71 9.61 -19.21
CA GLN A 11 -10.89 8.81 -20.42
C GLN A 11 -12.02 7.77 -20.32
N ASN A 12 -12.78 7.73 -19.21
CA ASN A 12 -13.85 6.75 -18.94
C ASN A 12 -13.38 5.29 -19.03
N ILE A 13 -12.09 5.04 -18.85
CA ILE A 13 -11.50 3.69 -18.90
C ILE A 13 -11.90 2.90 -17.65
N ILE A 14 -12.14 3.58 -16.52
CA ILE A 14 -12.55 2.97 -15.27
C ILE A 14 -13.73 3.73 -14.65
N SER A 15 -14.70 3.00 -14.10
CA SER A 15 -15.80 3.61 -13.36
C SER A 15 -15.32 4.09 -11.99
N VAL A 16 -15.76 5.28 -11.58
CA VAL A 16 -15.46 5.89 -10.27
C VAL A 16 -15.68 4.92 -9.09
N PRO A 17 -16.79 4.17 -8.99
CA PRO A 17 -16.97 3.22 -7.89
C PRO A 17 -15.92 2.10 -7.88
N LEU A 18 -15.48 1.63 -9.04
CA LEU A 18 -14.45 0.59 -9.14
C LEU A 18 -13.09 1.12 -8.69
N ALA A 19 -12.75 2.36 -9.06
CA ALA A 19 -11.52 3.03 -8.62
C ALA A 19 -11.49 3.19 -7.09
N ILE A 20 -12.61 3.60 -6.48
CA ILE A 20 -12.74 3.72 -5.02
C ILE A 20 -12.55 2.36 -4.34
N CYS A 21 -13.17 1.29 -4.85
CA CYS A 21 -12.98 -0.05 -4.31
C CYS A 21 -11.52 -0.50 -4.39
N GLY A 22 -10.84 -0.24 -5.51
CA GLY A 22 -9.42 -0.55 -5.67
C GLY A 22 -8.54 0.20 -4.66
N ILE A 23 -8.77 1.51 -4.50
CA ILE A 23 -8.04 2.32 -3.52
C ILE A 23 -8.32 1.82 -2.10
N ALA A 24 -9.58 1.55 -1.74
CA ALA A 24 -9.95 1.08 -0.41
C ALA A 24 -9.29 -0.27 -0.07
N LEU A 25 -9.35 -1.25 -0.98
CA LEU A 25 -8.68 -2.54 -0.82
C LEU A 25 -7.17 -2.36 -0.68
N GLY A 26 -6.56 -1.53 -1.54
CA GLY A 26 -5.15 -1.22 -1.46
C GLY A 26 -4.77 -0.58 -0.13
N LEU A 27 -5.58 0.34 0.37
CA LEU A 27 -5.34 1.05 1.62
C LEU A 27 -5.35 0.11 2.82
N VAL A 28 -6.37 -0.76 2.93
CA VAL A 28 -6.46 -1.78 3.98
C VAL A 28 -5.21 -2.65 3.97
N VAL A 29 -4.85 -3.18 2.80
CA VAL A 29 -3.69 -4.04 2.63
C VAL A 29 -2.39 -3.31 2.98
N GLY A 30 -2.21 -2.08 2.51
CA GLY A 30 -1.04 -1.26 2.81
C GLY A 30 -0.92 -0.90 4.29
N PHE A 31 -2.04 -0.62 4.94
CA PHE A 31 -2.09 -0.33 6.37
C PHE A 31 -1.67 -1.54 7.21
N THR A 32 -2.22 -2.73 6.90
CA THR A 32 -1.86 -3.99 7.58
C THR A 32 -0.38 -4.30 7.42
N VAL A 33 0.16 -4.22 6.20
CA VAL A 33 1.59 -4.44 5.93
C VAL A 33 2.46 -3.42 6.66
N GLY A 34 2.04 -2.15 6.67
CA GLY A 34 2.74 -1.10 7.41
C GLY A 34 2.76 -1.40 8.90
N TYR A 35 1.63 -1.85 9.47
CA TYR A 35 1.48 -2.13 10.90
C TYR A 35 2.34 -3.33 11.35
N LEU A 36 2.48 -4.32 10.48
CA LEU A 36 3.37 -5.48 10.71
C LEU A 36 4.86 -5.13 10.60
N SER A 37 5.20 -3.91 10.20
CA SER A 37 6.59 -3.51 10.03
C SER A 37 7.22 -3.27 11.39
N ASN A 38 8.11 -4.17 11.81
CA ASN A 38 8.76 -4.07 13.11
C ASN A 38 9.79 -2.93 13.10
N ILE A 39 9.36 -1.76 13.54
CA ILE A 39 10.21 -0.58 13.66
C ILE A 39 10.84 -0.61 15.05
N ASN A 40 12.16 -0.80 15.10
CA ASN A 40 12.91 -0.82 16.35
C ASN A 40 13.77 0.44 16.48
N TRP A 41 13.87 0.95 17.70
CA TRP A 41 14.84 1.98 18.05
C TRP A 41 16.22 1.34 18.18
N HIS A 42 17.21 1.81 17.43
CA HIS A 42 18.60 1.37 17.63
C HIS A 42 19.29 2.29 18.64
N PRO A 43 19.62 1.77 19.85
CA PRO A 43 20.19 2.58 20.92
C PRO A 43 21.59 3.12 20.57
N GLU A 44 22.33 2.46 19.68
CA GLU A 44 23.70 2.86 19.31
C GLU A 44 23.75 3.95 18.24
N THR A 45 22.68 4.13 17.46
CA THR A 45 22.67 5.06 16.33
C THR A 45 21.64 6.19 16.48
N GLU A 46 20.85 6.18 17.57
CA GLU A 46 19.71 7.08 17.81
C GLU A 46 18.79 7.23 16.59
N LYS A 47 18.67 6.14 15.82
CA LYS A 47 17.91 6.10 14.58
C LYS A 47 16.84 5.03 14.66
N VAL A 48 15.70 5.38 14.09
CA VAL A 48 14.59 4.47 13.88
C VAL A 48 14.95 3.56 12.71
N VAL A 49 15.20 2.28 12.97
CA VAL A 49 15.58 1.30 11.95
C VAL A 49 14.46 0.27 11.82
N ALA A 50 13.93 0.12 10.60
CA ALA A 50 12.96 -0.93 10.31
C ALA A 50 13.70 -2.22 9.95
N SER A 51 13.38 -3.34 10.63
CA SER A 51 13.92 -4.64 10.22
C SER A 51 13.27 -5.05 8.89
N MET A 52 14.04 -5.05 7.80
CA MET A 52 13.48 -5.25 6.45
C MET A 52 13.02 -6.70 6.19
N ASP A 53 13.53 -7.68 6.93
CA ASP A 53 13.30 -9.11 6.70
C ASP A 53 11.81 -9.53 6.73
N ARG A 54 11.10 -9.29 7.83
CA ARG A 54 9.71 -9.79 7.97
C ARG A 54 8.73 -9.02 7.09
N THR A 55 8.85 -7.68 7.05
CA THR A 55 7.97 -6.84 6.23
C THR A 55 8.18 -7.13 4.75
N GLY A 56 9.43 -7.33 4.32
CA GLY A 56 9.77 -7.67 2.94
C GLY A 56 9.14 -8.99 2.48
N ILE A 57 9.21 -10.04 3.29
CA ILE A 57 8.58 -11.34 2.99
C ILE A 57 7.06 -11.21 2.88
N ILE A 58 6.43 -10.48 3.80
CA ILE A 58 4.97 -10.26 3.78
C ILE A 58 4.55 -9.52 2.50
N ILE A 59 5.28 -8.46 2.12
CA ILE A 59 5.03 -7.71 0.88
C ILE A 59 5.18 -8.61 -0.34
N LEU A 60 6.20 -9.47 -0.35
CA LEU A 60 6.48 -10.38 -1.45
C LEU A 60 5.33 -11.38 -1.62
N VAL A 61 4.90 -12.04 -0.54
CA VAL A 61 3.80 -13.01 -0.55
C VAL A 61 2.50 -12.36 -1.00
N LEU A 62 2.19 -11.18 -0.48
CA LEU A 62 1.01 -10.42 -0.85
C LEU A 62 1.04 -10.00 -2.33
N TYR A 63 2.19 -9.54 -2.82
CA TYR A 63 2.39 -9.20 -4.23
C TYR A 63 2.23 -10.43 -5.14
N LEU A 64 2.80 -11.57 -4.76
CA LEU A 64 2.66 -12.83 -5.48
C LEU A 64 1.18 -13.27 -5.52
N SER A 65 0.50 -13.32 -4.38
CA SER A 65 -0.92 -13.66 -4.30
C SER A 65 -1.78 -12.74 -5.17
N PHE A 66 -1.50 -11.43 -5.15
CA PHE A 66 -2.16 -10.47 -6.01
C PHE A 66 -1.84 -10.69 -7.50
N SER A 67 -0.58 -10.95 -7.84
CA SER A 67 -0.12 -11.19 -9.21
C SER A 67 -0.75 -12.45 -9.83
N PHE A 68 -0.86 -13.53 -9.05
CA PHE A 68 -1.56 -14.75 -9.48
C PHE A 68 -3.07 -14.52 -9.60
N SER A 69 -3.69 -13.87 -8.61
CA SER A 69 -5.11 -13.50 -8.67
C SER A 69 -5.44 -12.56 -9.82
N ARG A 70 -4.51 -11.69 -10.22
CA ARG A 70 -4.69 -10.73 -11.32
C ARG A 70 -5.07 -11.43 -12.62
N LYS A 71 -4.40 -12.54 -12.96
CA LYS A 71 -4.72 -13.30 -14.18
C LYS A 71 -6.03 -14.08 -14.07
N TRP A 72 -6.31 -14.64 -12.90
CA TRP A 72 -7.42 -15.58 -12.71
C TRP A 72 -8.77 -14.90 -12.46
N ILE A 73 -8.79 -13.91 -11.56
CA ILE A 73 -10.01 -13.20 -11.16
C ILE A 73 -10.37 -12.12 -12.18
N PHE A 74 -9.38 -11.35 -12.63
CA PHE A 74 -9.66 -10.18 -13.46
C PHE A 74 -9.59 -10.44 -14.96
N GLY A 75 -8.86 -11.47 -15.40
CA GLY A 75 -8.88 -11.88 -16.81
C GLY A 75 -10.26 -12.33 -17.28
N HIS A 76 -11.14 -12.74 -16.36
CA HIS A 76 -12.50 -13.15 -16.68
C HIS A 76 -13.54 -12.00 -16.59
N TRP A 77 -13.32 -11.02 -15.72
CA TRP A 77 -14.28 -9.94 -15.45
C TRP A 77 -13.95 -8.59 -16.11
N ILE A 78 -12.67 -8.27 -16.36
CA ILE A 78 -12.24 -6.95 -16.84
C ILE A 78 -11.19 -7.11 -17.94
N HIS A 79 -11.60 -6.89 -19.19
CA HIS A 79 -10.70 -6.93 -20.35
C HIS A 79 -10.10 -5.54 -20.63
N GLY A 80 -8.81 -5.50 -20.98
CA GLY A 80 -8.16 -4.30 -21.53
C GLY A 80 -7.68 -3.25 -20.49
N PRO A 81 -7.66 -1.95 -20.86
CA PRO A 81 -6.99 -0.89 -20.08
C PRO A 81 -7.62 -0.59 -18.70
N ALA A 82 -8.88 -0.98 -18.49
CA ALA A 82 -9.55 -0.89 -17.20
C ALA A 82 -8.84 -1.72 -16.10
N LEU A 83 -8.23 -2.85 -16.46
CA LEU A 83 -7.52 -3.71 -15.50
C LEU A 83 -6.23 -3.05 -14.99
N THR A 84 -5.49 -2.39 -15.88
CA THR A 84 -4.28 -1.66 -15.53
C THR A 84 -4.59 -0.46 -14.66
N ALA A 85 -5.65 0.30 -15.00
CA ALA A 85 -6.13 1.41 -14.18
C ALA A 85 -6.52 0.95 -12.76
N PHE A 86 -7.19 -0.20 -12.64
CA PHE A 86 -7.56 -0.77 -11.35
C PHE A 86 -6.35 -1.20 -10.52
N CYS A 87 -5.34 -1.81 -11.14
CA CYS A 87 -4.09 -2.16 -10.47
C CYS A 87 -3.36 -0.90 -9.96
N PHE A 88 -3.37 0.20 -10.72
CA PHE A 88 -2.81 1.47 -10.27
C PHE A 88 -3.57 2.05 -9.09
N CYS A 89 -4.90 1.93 -9.07
CA CYS A 89 -5.74 2.32 -7.92
C CYS A 89 -5.35 1.57 -6.65
N ILE A 90 -5.21 0.25 -6.73
CA ILE A 90 -4.75 -0.59 -5.62
C ILE A 90 -3.35 -0.20 -5.18
N ALA A 91 -2.40 -0.08 -6.11
CA ALA A 91 -1.02 0.27 -5.80
C ALA A 91 -0.94 1.64 -5.09
N SER A 92 -1.73 2.61 -5.53
CA SER A 92 -1.84 3.92 -4.89
C SER A 92 -2.39 3.80 -3.47
N GLY A 93 -3.47 3.04 -3.28
CA GLY A 93 -4.03 2.73 -1.95
C GLY A 93 -2.99 2.11 -1.02
N VAL A 94 -2.25 1.10 -1.49
CA VAL A 94 -1.19 0.42 -0.71
C VAL A 94 -0.09 1.40 -0.28
N MET A 95 0.37 2.26 -1.19
CA MET A 95 1.38 3.26 -0.88
C MET A 95 0.89 4.23 0.21
N PHE A 96 -0.35 4.72 0.10
CA PHE A 96 -0.94 5.59 1.11
C PHE A 96 -1.09 4.89 2.46
N GLY A 97 -1.65 3.68 2.50
CA GLY A 97 -1.84 2.91 3.73
C GLY A 97 -0.51 2.67 4.46
N ARG A 98 0.55 2.32 3.71
CA ARG A 98 1.89 2.13 4.27
C ARG A 98 2.47 3.43 4.82
N LEU A 99 2.38 4.54 4.08
CA LEU A 99 2.89 5.84 4.52
C LEU A 99 2.25 6.28 5.84
N PHE A 100 0.94 6.14 5.99
CA PHE A 100 0.24 6.48 7.22
C PHE A 100 0.66 5.58 8.38
N SER A 101 0.68 4.26 8.17
CA SER A 101 1.03 3.30 9.22
C SER A 101 2.47 3.44 9.70
N THR A 102 3.43 3.60 8.78
CA THR A 102 4.83 3.82 9.13
C THR A 102 5.04 5.17 9.82
N ARG A 103 4.37 6.24 9.36
CA ARG A 103 4.43 7.54 10.05
C ARG A 103 3.84 7.49 11.45
N HIS A 104 2.75 6.74 11.65
CA HIS A 104 2.12 6.58 12.95
C HIS A 104 3.08 5.88 13.93
N GLN A 105 3.66 4.75 13.54
CA GLN A 105 4.64 4.05 14.37
C GLN A 105 5.90 4.87 14.67
N ILE A 106 6.41 5.63 13.68
CA ILE A 106 7.53 6.55 13.90
C ILE A 106 7.16 7.60 14.95
N LYS A 107 5.97 8.21 14.84
CA LYS A 107 5.48 9.19 15.81
C LYS A 107 5.32 8.57 17.20
N ASP A 108 4.77 7.36 17.31
CA ASP A 108 4.60 6.68 18.59
C ASP A 108 5.96 6.43 19.27
N ILE A 109 6.96 5.95 18.53
CA ILE A 109 8.31 5.73 19.05
C ILE A 109 8.98 7.03 19.48
N LEU A 110 8.84 8.10 18.68
CA LEU A 110 9.39 9.42 19.01
C LEU A 110 8.71 10.07 20.23
N LYS A 111 7.40 9.82 20.41
CA LYS A 111 6.64 10.27 21.58
C LYS A 111 7.02 9.50 22.83
N GLU A 112 7.19 8.18 22.74
CA GLU A 112 7.67 7.33 23.85
C GLU A 112 9.08 7.74 24.32
N LYS A 113 9.91 8.25 23.40
CA LYS A 113 11.26 8.78 23.71
C LYS A 113 11.28 10.26 24.10
N GLY A 114 10.13 10.95 24.15
CA GLY A 114 10.03 12.34 24.62
C GLY A 114 10.64 13.39 23.68
N HIS A 115 10.81 13.07 22.39
CA HIS A 115 11.32 14.03 21.40
C HIS A 115 10.23 14.91 20.77
N ILE A 116 8.95 14.55 20.95
CA ILE A 116 7.80 15.27 20.37
C ILE A 116 6.58 15.12 21.30
N ASP A 117 5.87 16.22 21.58
CA ASP A 117 4.60 16.25 22.32
C ASP A 117 3.39 15.75 21.50
#